data_AF-A0A8T5JAZ3-F1
#
_entry.id   AF-A0A8T5JAZ3-F1
#
_cell.length_a   1.000
_cell.length_b   1.000
_cell.length_c   1.000
_cell.angle_alpha   90.00
_cell.angle_beta   90.00
_cell.angle_gamma   90.00
#
_symmetry.space_group_name_H-M   'P 1'
#
loop_
_entity.id
_entity.type
_entity.pdbx_description
1 polymer ?
#
loop_
_entity_poly.entity_id
_entity_poly.type
_entity_poly.pdbx_seq_one_letter_code
_entity_poly.pdbx_strand_id
1 'polypeptide(L)' 'MVTLSNLIMGKKIRDAVVKIDSSLLLEVEEFIRKKSHRYKYVNRKQFIDIAVNEFLQKELQKSALNGRKKVKYGK' A
#
# COMPACT_ATOMS: atom_id res chain seq x y z
N MET A 1 24.17 -18.19 1.90
CA MET A 1 22.85 -18.05 1.24
C MET A 1 22.18 -16.83 1.86
N VAL A 2 22.05 -15.72 1.11
CA VAL A 2 21.82 -14.38 1.67
C VAL A 2 20.33 -14.13 1.91
N THR A 3 19.89 -14.02 3.16
CA THR A 3 18.53 -13.54 3.50
C THR A 3 18.55 -12.03 3.71
N LEU A 4 18.37 -11.29 2.62
CA LEU A 4 18.42 -9.82 2.59
C LEU A 4 17.10 -9.15 3.03
N SER A 5 16.26 -9.75 3.89
CA SER A 5 14.88 -9.22 4.05
C SER A 5 14.22 -9.31 5.42
N ASN A 6 14.91 -9.68 6.50
CA ASN A 6 14.25 -9.75 7.82
C ASN A 6 14.56 -8.56 8.75
N LEU A 7 15.21 -7.49 8.26
CA LEU A 7 15.55 -6.35 9.09
C LEU A 7 15.22 -5.02 8.41
N ILE A 8 13.94 -4.63 8.43
CA ILE A 8 13.55 -3.23 8.30
C ILE A 8 13.26 -2.73 9.72
N MET A 9 14.26 -2.11 10.35
CA MET A 9 14.16 -1.37 11.63
C MET A 9 13.59 -2.12 12.86
N GLY A 10 13.95 -3.39 13.08
CA GLY A 10 13.68 -4.08 14.35
C GLY A 10 12.19 -4.33 14.68
N LYS A 11 11.26 -4.02 13.78
CA LYS A 11 9.84 -4.35 13.92
C LYS A 11 9.57 -5.71 13.27
N LYS A 12 9.06 -6.64 14.08
CA LYS A 12 8.57 -7.93 13.59
C LYS A 12 7.49 -7.67 12.53
N ILE A 13 7.71 -8.17 11.32
CA ILE A 13 6.69 -8.17 10.27
C ILE A 13 5.53 -9.00 10.82
N ARG A 14 4.38 -8.35 11.04
CA ARG A 14 3.17 -9.03 11.50
C ARG A 14 2.43 -9.48 10.26
N ASP A 15 2.34 -10.78 10.07
CA ASP A 15 1.48 -11.34 9.03
C ASP A 15 0.02 -11.08 9.42
N ALA A 16 -0.76 -10.63 8.44
CA ALA A 16 -2.19 -10.43 8.59
C ALA A 16 -2.91 -11.16 7.47
N VAL A 17 -3.93 -11.94 7.83
CA VAL A 17 -4.81 -12.61 6.87
C VAL A 17 -6.01 -11.72 6.65
N VAL A 18 -6.23 -11.32 5.39
CA VAL A 18 -7.34 -10.46 4.98
C VAL A 18 -8.20 -11.19 3.96
N LYS A 19 -9.52 -11.08 4.11
CA LYS A 19 -10.49 -11.55 3.13
C LYS A 19 -10.67 -10.48 2.07
N ILE A 20 -10.43 -10.84 0.82
CA ILE A 20 -10.58 -9.97 -0.35
C ILE A 20 -11.59 -10.64 -1.27
N ASP A 21 -12.45 -9.83 -1.90
CA ASP A 21 -13.37 -10.33 -2.92
C ASP A 21 -12.59 -11.02 -4.04
N SER A 22 -13.06 -12.20 -4.46
CA SER A 22 -12.40 -13.00 -5.50
C SER A 22 -12.45 -12.31 -6.87
N SER A 23 -13.51 -11.54 -7.14
CA SER A 23 -13.61 -10.73 -8.37
C SER A 23 -12.51 -9.67 -8.42
N LEU A 24 -12.31 -8.94 -7.31
CA LEU A 24 -11.26 -7.94 -7.19
C LEU A 24 -9.86 -8.54 -7.33
N LEU A 25 -9.63 -9.74 -6.77
CA LEU A 25 -8.36 -10.44 -6.93
C LEU A 25 -8.06 -10.79 -8.39
N LEU A 26 -9.07 -11.20 -9.16
CA LEU A 26 -8.93 -11.47 -10.59
C LEU A 26 -8.56 -10.20 -11.35
N GLU A 27 -9.23 -9.09 -11.09
CA GLU A 27 -8.90 -7.80 -11.71
C GLU A 27 -7.46 -7.37 -11.43
N VAL A 28 -6.97 -7.58 -10.20
CA VAL A 28 -5.58 -7.31 -9.81
C VAL A 28 -4.60 -8.20 -10.59
N GLU A 29 -4.91 -9.48 -10.74
CA GLU A 29 -4.07 -10.40 -11.52
C GLU A 29 -3.99 -9.99 -13.00
N GLU A 30 -5.13 -9.64 -13.60
CA GLU A 30 -5.19 -9.14 -14.97
C GLU A 30 -4.41 -7.84 -15.12
N PHE A 31 -4.51 -6.95 -14.13
CA PHE A 31 -3.77 -5.69 -14.10
C PHE A 31 -2.24 -5.91 -14.08
N ILE A 32 -1.76 -6.81 -13.21
CA ILE A 32 -0.33 -7.17 -13.09
C ILE A 32 0.16 -7.83 -14.39
N ARG A 33 -0.69 -8.64 -15.04
CA ARG A 33 -0.32 -9.38 -16.26
C ARG A 33 -0.09 -8.46 -17.47
N LYS A 34 -0.64 -7.24 -17.49
CA LYS A 34 -0.43 -6.26 -18.57
C LYS A 34 1.06 -5.92 -18.72
N LYS A 35 1.57 -5.93 -19.96
CA LYS A 35 3.01 -5.70 -20.28
C LYS A 35 3.57 -4.42 -19.67
N SER A 36 2.76 -3.35 -19.55
CA SER A 36 3.15 -2.07 -18.95
C SER A 36 3.42 -2.15 -17.45
N HIS A 37 2.82 -3.10 -16.74
CA HIS A 37 2.88 -3.20 -15.28
C HIS A 37 3.67 -4.41 -14.78
N ARG A 38 4.01 -5.34 -15.68
CA ARG A 38 4.74 -6.58 -15.39
C ARG A 38 6.10 -6.34 -14.72
N TYR A 39 6.75 -5.21 -14.99
CA TYR A 39 8.02 -4.83 -14.34
C TYR A 39 7.86 -4.13 -13.00
N LYS A 40 6.66 -3.59 -12.71
CA LYS A 40 6.39 -2.81 -11.50
C LYS A 40 5.92 -3.70 -10.34
N TYR A 41 5.27 -4.83 -10.64
CA TYR A 41 4.69 -5.73 -9.65
C TYR A 41 5.10 -7.17 -9.94
N VAL A 42 5.84 -7.79 -9.01
CA VAL A 42 6.32 -9.18 -9.13
C VAL A 42 5.22 -10.17 -8.77
N ASN A 43 4.38 -9.85 -7.78
CA ASN A 43 3.28 -10.70 -7.33
C ASN A 43 2.13 -9.88 -6.72
N ARG A 44 1.01 -10.56 -6.46
CA ARG A 44 -0.21 -9.97 -5.85
C ARG A 44 0.08 -9.30 -4.51
N LYS A 45 0.90 -9.92 -3.66
CA LYS A 45 1.23 -9.38 -2.33
C LYS A 45 1.93 -8.02 -2.45
N GLN A 46 2.94 -7.93 -3.32
CA GLN A 46 3.68 -6.69 -3.53
C GLN A 46 2.77 -5.58 -4.09
N PHE A 47 1.85 -5.92 -5.00
CA PHE A 47 0.86 -4.97 -5.49
C PHE A 47 0.00 -4.43 -4.35
N ILE A 48 -0.55 -5.30 -3.50
CA ILE A 48 -1.38 -4.93 -2.35
C ILE A 48 -0.58 -4.07 -1.36
N ASP A 49 0.65 -4.47 -1.02
CA ASP A 49 1.52 -3.74 -0.09
C ASP A 49 1.76 -2.28 -0.58
N ILE A 50 2.03 -2.11 -1.87
CA ILE A 50 2.23 -0.78 -2.48
C ILE A 50 0.92 0.02 -2.46
N ALA A 51 -0.20 -0.59 -2.88
CA ALA A 51 -1.49 0.08 -2.93
C ALA A 51 -1.95 0.56 -1.55
N VAL A 52 -1.79 -0.28 -0.52
CA VAL A 52 -2.10 0.06 0.88
C VAL A 52 -1.22 1.21 1.36
N ASN A 53 0.09 1.15 1.10
CA ASN A 53 1.00 2.22 1.48
C ASN A 53 0.65 3.55 0.79
N GLU A 54 0.39 3.55 -0.52
CA GLU A 54 -0.02 4.74 -1.27
C GLU A 54 -1.35 5.32 -0.74
N PHE A 55 -2.31 4.46 -0.40
CA PHE A 55 -3.57 4.87 0.20
C PHE A 55 -3.35 5.54 1.56
N LEU A 56 -2.57 4.91 2.46
CA LEU A 56 -2.28 5.46 3.79
C LEU A 56 -1.54 6.80 3.70
N GLN A 57 -0.59 6.95 2.78
CA GLN A 57 0.11 8.22 2.56
C GLN A 57 -0.86 9.32 2.12
N LYS A 58 -1.81 9.01 1.22
CA LYS A 58 -2.84 9.97 0.80
C LYS A 58 -3.77 10.36 1.95
N GLU A 59 -4.18 9.42 2.78
CA GLU A 59 -5.02 9.70 3.95
C GLU A 59 -4.28 10.55 5.01
N LEU A 60 -2.99 10.28 5.24
CA LEU A 60 -2.14 11.12 6.09
C LEU A 60 -2.01 12.56 5.55
N GLN A 61 -1.84 12.72 4.24
CA GLN A 61 -1.80 14.05 3.63
C GLN A 61 -3.13 14.79 3.73
N LYS A 62 -4.26 14.10 3.50
CA LYS A 62 -5.61 14.69 3.65
C LYS A 62 -5.87 15.15 5.09
N SER A 63 -5.53 14.32 6.07
CA SER A 63 -5.70 14.67 7.49
C SER A 63 -4.80 15.85 7.90
N ALA A 64 -3.57 15.93 7.40
CA ALA A 64 -2.68 17.08 7.61
C ALA A 64 -3.22 18.38 6.97
N LEU A 65 -3.84 18.30 5.78
CA LEU A 65 -4.48 19.42 5.12
C LEU A 65 -5.74 19.90 5.86
N ASN A 66 -6.53 18.97 6.39
CA ASN A 66 -7.72 19.29 7.19
C ASN A 66 -7.36 19.92 8.55
N GLY A 67 -6.25 19.50 9.17
CA GLY A 67 -5.72 20.15 10.38
C GLY A 67 -5.26 21.60 10.12
N ARG A 68 -4.60 21.87 8.98
CA ARG A 68 -4.15 23.22 8.60
C ARG A 68 -5.30 24.19 8.29
N LYS A 69 -6.43 23.71 7.75
CA LYS A 69 -7.61 24.56 7.50
C LYS A 69 -8.27 25.08 8.78
N LYS A 70 -8.20 24.36 9.89
CA LYS A 70 -8.81 24.79 11.17
C LYS A 70 -8.09 25.95 11.86
N VAL A 71 -6.84 26.25 11.48
CA VAL A 71 -6.05 27.33 12.13
C VAL A 71 -6.26 28.70 11.46
N LYS A 72 -6.84 28.75 10.26
CA LYS A 72 -6.99 30.01 9.49
C LYS A 72 -8.27 30.82 9.74
N TYR A 73 -9.19 30.34 10.58
CA TYR A 73 -10.40 31.08 10.95
C TYR A 73 -10.67 31.04 12.46
N GLY A 74 -9.63 31.23 13.27
CA GLY A 74 -9.76 31.69 14.65
C GLY A 74 -9.32 33.14 14.70
N LYS A 75 -10.26 34.05 14.44
CA LYS A 75 -10.10 35.50 14.65
C LYS A 75 -10.59 35.82 16.05
#